data_AF-A0A0S4U5X5-F1
#
_entry.id   AF-A0A0S4U5X5-F1
#
_cell.length_a   1.000
_cell.length_b   1.000
_cell.length_c   1.000
_cell.angle_alpha   90.00
_cell.angle_beta   90.00
_cell.angle_gamma   90.00
#
_symmetry.space_group_name_H-M   'P 1'
#
loop_
_entity.id
_entity.type
_entity.pdbx_description
1 polymer ?
#
loop_
_entity_poly.entity_id
_entity_poly.type
_entity_poly.pdbx_seq_one_letter_code
_entity_poly.pdbx_strand_id
1 'polypeptide(L)' 'MSVPLGAGSILASYAYTKTSGAADVKRNTWAIGYDYALSRRTDLYAADFRDKVTSLSTADTLGVGMRAKF' A
#
# COMPACT_ATOMS: atom_id res chain seq x y z
N MET A 1 -4.44 8.07 -0.13
CA MET A 1 -5.62 8.52 -0.89
C MET A 1 -6.41 7.31 -1.34
N SER A 2 -7.73 7.40 -1.36
CA SER A 2 -8.62 6.34 -1.86
C SER A 2 -9.61 6.94 -2.86
N VAL A 3 -9.81 6.28 -4.00
CA VAL A 3 -10.74 6.70 -5.05
C VAL A 3 -11.74 5.56 -5.29
N PRO A 4 -13.06 5.79 -5.06
CA PRO A 4 -14.07 4.80 -5.36
C PRO A 4 -14.23 4.64 -6.89
N LEU A 5 -14.29 3.40 -7.36
CA LEU A 5 -14.46 3.05 -8.77
C LEU A 5 -15.47 1.91 -8.90
N GLY A 6 -16.70 2.24 -9.27
CA GLY A 6 -17.79 1.26 -9.45
C GLY A 6 -18.05 0.47 -8.16
N ALA A 7 -17.92 -0.85 -8.24
CA ALA A 7 -18.07 -1.77 -7.10
C ALA A 7 -16.80 -1.87 -6.23
N GLY A 8 -15.74 -1.10 -6.51
CA GLY A 8 -14.48 -1.18 -5.80
C GLY A 8 -13.92 0.16 -5.36
N SER A 9 -12.71 0.15 -4.83
CA SER A 9 -11.94 1.34 -4.47
C SER A 9 -10.47 1.10 -4.71
N ILE A 10 -9.80 2.03 -5.38
CA ILE A 10 -8.34 2.04 -5.47
C ILE A 10 -7.79 2.83 -4.29
N LEU A 11 -6.76 2.30 -3.64
CA LEU A 11 -6.00 2.98 -2.61
C LEU A 11 -4.58 3.18 -3.10
N ALA A 12 -4.03 4.37 -2.85
CA ALA A 12 -2.64 4.66 -3.11
C ALA A 12 -2.09 5.49 -1.95
N SER A 13 -0.91 5.12 -1.46
CA SER A 13 -0.19 5.90 -0.46
C SER A 13 1.27 6.03 -0.83
N TYR A 14 1.84 7.16 -0.45
CA TYR A 14 3.23 7.48 -0.69
C TYR A 14 3.75 8.22 0.54
N ALA A 15 4.89 7.79 1.04
CA ALA A 15 5.57 8.39 2.17
C ALA A 15 7.05 8.58 1.81
N TYR A 16 7.53 9.80 2.02
CA TYR A 16 8.93 10.13 1.88
C TYR A 16 9.45 10.60 3.23
N THR A 17 10.53 9.98 3.69
CA THR A 17 11.19 10.35 4.94
C THR A 17 12.65 10.66 4.64
N LYS A 18 13.08 11.87 4.99
CA LYS A 18 14.49 12.27 4.93
C LYS A 18 15.00 12.46 6.34
N THR A 19 16.00 11.70 6.73
CA THR A 19 16.71 11.87 8.01
C THR A 19 18.07 12.48 7.72
N SER A 20 18.31 13.67 8.28
CA SER A 20 19.60 14.36 8.25
C SER A 20 20.17 14.40 9.66
N GLY A 21 21.28 13.70 9.90
CA GLY A 21 21.92 13.49 11.19
C GLY A 21 23.24 12.73 11.03
N ALA A 22 23.53 11.74 11.87
CA ALA A 22 24.76 10.92 11.77
C ALA A 22 24.89 10.09 10.47
N ALA A 23 23.80 9.90 9.72
CA ALA A 23 23.80 9.33 8.37
C ALA A 23 22.70 10.02 7.53
N ASP A 24 22.99 10.37 6.26
CA ASP A 24 21.98 10.88 5.31
C ASP A 24 21.20 9.68 4.76
N VAL A 25 20.00 9.46 5.31
CA VAL A 25 19.13 8.33 4.93
C VAL A 25 17.84 8.91 4.35
N LYS A 26 17.52 8.49 3.11
CA LYS A 26 16.29 8.88 2.42
C LYS A 26 15.43 7.64 2.20
N ARG A 27 14.30 7.52 2.89
CA ARG A 27 13.35 6.42 2.73
C ARG A 27 12.18 6.84 1.86
N ASN A 28 11.88 6.03 0.86
CA ASN A 28 10.81 6.21 -0.08
C ASN A 28 9.91 4.99 -0.03
N THR A 29 8.73 5.14 0.56
CA THR A 29 7.76 4.06 0.72
C THR A 29 6.54 4.39 -0.12
N TRP A 30 6.08 3.44 -0.91
CA TRP A 30 4.83 3.56 -1.64
C TRP A 30 4.00 2.31 -1.48
N ALA A 31 2.68 2.50 -1.54
CA ALA A 31 1.74 1.40 -1.53
C ALA A 31 0.63 1.67 -2.53
N ILE A 32 0.17 0.61 -3.16
CA ILE A 32 -1.01 0.61 -3.99
C ILE A 32 -1.88 -0.57 -3.60
N GLY A 33 -3.18 -0.34 -3.55
CA GLY A 33 -4.16 -1.35 -3.24
C GLY A 33 -5.39 -1.21 -4.11
N TYR A 34 -6.07 -2.33 -4.31
CA TYR A 34 -7.36 -2.38 -4.96
C TYR A 34 -8.29 -3.24 -4.13
N ASP A 35 -9.40 -2.64 -3.73
CA ASP A 35 -10.52 -3.31 -3.09
C ASP A 35 -11.62 -3.51 -4.13
N TYR A 36 -12.16 -4.72 -4.22
CA TYR A 36 -13.28 -5.07 -5.07
C TYR A 36 -14.41 -5.66 -4.21
N ALA A 37 -15.54 -4.95 -4.11
CA ALA A 37 -16.71 -5.48 -3.42
C ALA A 37 -17.42 -6.49 -4.34
N LEU A 38 -17.13 -7.77 -4.13
CA LEU A 38 -17.82 -8.87 -4.79
C LEU A 38 -19.32 -8.86 -4.46
N SER A 39 -19.67 -8.50 -3.22
CA SER A 39 -21.03 -8.42 -2.72
C SER A 39 -21.12 -7.47 -1.52
N ARG A 40 -22.33 -7.15 -1.03
CA ARG A 40 -22.54 -6.37 0.20
C ARG A 40 -21.83 -6.96 1.44
N ARG A 41 -21.51 -8.26 1.39
CA ARG A 41 -20.90 -9.04 2.48
C ARG A 41 -19.49 -9.55 2.16
N THR A 42 -18.97 -9.31 0.97
CA THR A 42 -17.70 -9.91 0.57
C THR A 42 -16.90 -8.93 -0.25
N ASP A 43 -15.68 -8.68 0.19
CA ASP A 43 -14.74 -7.79 -0.45
C ASP A 43 -13.38 -8.46 -0.59
N LEU A 44 -12.86 -8.44 -1.82
CA LEU A 44 -11.49 -8.88 -2.12
C LEU A 44 -10.59 -7.65 -2.08
N TYR A 45 -9.37 -7.84 -1.60
CA TYR A 45 -8.37 -6.79 -1.67
C TYR A 45 -7.01 -7.36 -2.09
N ALA A 46 -6.30 -6.59 -2.90
CA ALA A 46 -4.91 -6.82 -3.23
C ALA A 46 -4.14 -5.55 -2.93
N ALA A 47 -2.97 -5.67 -2.31
CA ALA A 47 -2.10 -4.55 -2.01
C ALA A 47 -0.64 -4.93 -2.29
N ASP A 48 0.07 -4.01 -2.91
CA ASP A 48 1.52 -4.06 -3.09
C ASP A 48 2.14 -2.89 -2.34
N PHE A 49 3.12 -3.20 -1.50
CA PHE A 49 3.85 -2.26 -0.69
C PHE A 49 5.32 -2.37 -1.03
N ARG A 50 5.95 -1.23 -1.30
CA ARG A 50 7.36 -1.18 -1.63
C ARG A 50 8.04 -0.09 -0.84
N ASP A 51 9.09 -0.48 -0.14
CA ASP A 51 9.86 0.39 0.72
C ASP A 51 11.32 0.40 0.29
N LYS A 52 11.81 1.57 -0.14
CA LYS A 52 13.16 1.78 -0.62
C LYS A 52 13.90 2.78 0.26
N VAL A 53 14.88 2.31 1.00
CA VAL A 53 15.77 3.17 1.79
C VAL A 53 17.06 3.43 0.98
N THR A 54 17.36 4.68 0.72
CA THR A 54 18.63 5.10 0.09
C THR A 54 19.74 4.78 1.09
N SER A 55 20.68 3.93 0.66
CA SER A 55 21.75 3.30 1.47
C SER A 55 21.37 2.01 2.23
N LEU A 56 20.16 1.45 2.06
CA LEU A 56 19.76 0.15 2.63
C LEU A 56 18.99 -0.73 1.62
N SER A 57 18.70 -1.97 2.00
CA SER A 57 17.93 -2.94 1.20
C SER A 57 16.52 -2.45 0.86
N THR A 58 16.00 -2.88 -0.30
CA THR A 58 14.61 -2.66 -0.70
C THR A 58 13.73 -3.80 -0.18
N ALA A 59 12.59 -3.48 0.41
CA ALA A 59 11.59 -4.45 0.85
C ALA A 59 10.33 -4.33 0.00
N ASP A 60 10.00 -5.42 -0.69
CA ASP A 60 8.78 -5.55 -1.49
C ASP A 60 7.83 -6.51 -0.76
N THR A 61 6.63 -6.06 -0.47
CA THR A 61 5.60 -6.80 0.27
C THR A 61 4.33 -6.84 -0.55
N LEU A 62 4.03 -8.02 -1.08
CA LEU A 62 2.78 -8.32 -1.77
C LEU A 62 1.81 -8.97 -0.80
N GLY A 63 0.58 -8.44 -0.73
CA GLY A 63 -0.49 -8.97 0.09
C GLY A 63 -1.78 -9.09 -0.69
N VAL A 64 -2.45 -10.23 -0.61
CA VAL A 64 -3.82 -10.41 -1.09
C VAL A 64 -4.67 -10.95 0.02
N GLY A 65 -5.95 -10.60 0.04
CA GLY A 65 -6.85 -11.07 1.06
C GLY A 65 -8.32 -10.93 0.68
N MET A 66 -9.16 -11.55 1.50
CA MET A 66 -10.60 -11.54 1.35
C MET A 66 -11.21 -11.24 2.70
N ARG A 67 -12.18 -10.34 2.73
CA ARG A 67 -12.95 -10.01 3.92
C ARG A 67 -14.40 -10.42 3.66
N ALA A 68 -14.95 -11.20 4.58
CA ALA A 68 -16.36 -11.53 4.63
C ALA A 68 -16.99 -10.85 5.85
N LYS A 69 -18.07 -10.10 5.63
CA LYS A 69 -18.83 -9.39 6.66
C LYS A 69 -20.13 -10.18 6.90
N PHE A 70 -20.40 -10.51 8.16
CA PHE A 70 -21.57 -11.28 8.60
C PHE A 70 -22.62 -10.37 9.24
#